data_AF-A0A103XKX2-F1
#
_entry.id   AF-A0A103XKX2-F1
#
_cell.length_a   1.000
_cell.length_b   1.000
_cell.length_c   1.000
_cell.angle_alpha   90.00
_cell.angle_beta   90.00
_cell.angle_gamma   90.00
#
_symmetry.space_group_name_H-M   'P 1'
#
loop_
_entity.id
_entity.type
_entity.pdbx_description
1 polymer ?
#
loop_
_entity_poly.entity_id
_entity_poly.type
_entity_poly.pdbx_seq_one_letter_code
_entity_poly.pdbx_strand_id
1 'polypeptide(L)' 'MVQVTITVSTRTPQWQCVESVAISKCLLYGRFIPAPLRKGQGDTIGIAMQRAFLGEIKGTCITRTKI' A
#
# COMPACT_ATOMS: atom_id res chain seq x y z
N MET A 1 -22.55 -28.93 -1.52
CA MET A 1 -21.38 -28.46 -2.30
C MET A 1 -21.71 -27.07 -2.83
N VAL A 2 -21.26 -26.00 -2.15
CA VAL A 2 -21.56 -24.62 -2.56
C VAL A 2 -20.62 -24.23 -3.69
N GLN A 3 -21.16 -24.03 -4.90
CA GLN A 3 -20.43 -23.48 -6.03
C GLN A 3 -20.28 -21.97 -5.81
N VAL A 4 -19.12 -21.54 -5.33
CA VAL A 4 -18.76 -20.12 -5.31
C VAL A 4 -18.22 -19.78 -6.69
N THR A 5 -19.03 -19.12 -7.51
CA THR A 5 -18.62 -18.60 -8.80
C THR A 5 -17.66 -17.43 -8.56
N ILE A 6 -16.35 -17.72 -8.59
CA ILE A 6 -15.33 -16.67 -8.49
C ILE A 6 -15.30 -15.96 -9.84
N THR A 7 -15.90 -14.78 -9.94
CA THR A 7 -15.73 -13.89 -11.10
C THR A 7 -14.26 -13.45 -11.15
N VAL A 8 -13.46 -14.19 -11.91
CA VAL A 8 -12.05 -13.88 -12.13
C VAL A 8 -11.98 -12.63 -13.00
N SER A 9 -11.68 -11.48 -12.40
CA SER A 9 -11.26 -10.29 -13.15
C SER A 9 -9.93 -10.63 -13.85
N THR A 10 -9.98 -10.88 -15.15
CA THR A 10 -8.83 -11.06 -16.05
C THR A 10 -8.16 -9.73 -16.43
N ARG A 11 -8.70 -8.60 -15.96
CA ARG A 11 -8.13 -7.27 -16.22
C ARG A 11 -6.85 -7.06 -15.42
N THR A 12 -5.84 -6.48 -16.08
CA THR A 12 -4.58 -6.08 -15.46
C THR A 12 -4.86 -5.12 -14.30
N PRO A 13 -4.32 -5.37 -13.10
CA PRO A 13 -4.46 -4.44 -11.98
C PRO A 13 -3.78 -3.11 -12.33
N GLN A 14 -4.52 -2.02 -12.20
CA GLN A 14 -4.06 -0.65 -12.38
C GLN A 14 -3.75 -0.03 -11.02
N TRP A 15 -2.80 0.90 -11.01
CA TRP A 15 -2.41 1.69 -9.85
C TRP A 15 -2.69 3.15 -10.14
N GLN A 16 -3.63 3.74 -9.40
CA GLN A 16 -3.94 5.16 -9.54
C GLN A 16 -3.48 5.92 -8.29
N CYS A 17 -2.68 6.97 -8.50
CA CYS A 17 -2.45 7.99 -7.48
C CYS A 17 -3.65 8.92 -7.47
N VAL A 18 -4.37 8.97 -6.34
CA VAL A 18 -5.55 9.82 -6.17
C VAL A 18 -5.14 11.17 -5.56
N GLU A 19 -4.17 11.12 -4.65
CA GLU A 19 -3.68 12.30 -3.96
C GLU A 19 -2.20 12.09 -3.65
N SER A 20 -1.40 13.11 -3.91
CA SER A 20 -0.02 13.18 -3.45
C SER A 20 0.28 14.62 -3.06
N VAL A 21 0.42 14.87 -1.77
CA VAL A 21 0.59 16.21 -1.21
C VAL A 21 1.91 16.24 -0.44
N ALA A 22 2.79 17.16 -0.83
CA ALA A 22 3.96 17.53 -0.04
C ALA A 22 3.55 18.66 0.92
N ILE A 23 3.31 18.31 2.18
CA ILE A 23 2.91 19.28 3.22
C ILE A 23 4.14 20.05 3.71
N SER A 24 5.29 19.37 3.81
CA SER A 24 6.60 20.01 4.06
C SER A 24 7.73 19.15 3.48
N LYS A 25 8.98 19.62 3.57
CA LYS A 25 10.16 18.83 3.15
C LYS A 25 10.20 17.43 3.76
N CYS A 26 9.67 17.24 4.97
CA CYS A 26 9.71 15.98 5.70
C CYS A 26 8.34 15.31 5.82
N LEU A 27 7.26 15.92 5.34
CA LEU A 27 5.90 15.41 5.50
C LEU A 27 5.23 15.27 4.14
N LEU A 28 5.18 14.02 3.67
CA LEU A 28 4.60 13.60 2.41
C LEU A 28 3.37 12.74 2.72
N TYR A 29 2.24 13.10 2.13
CA TYR A 29 1.03 12.31 2.20
C TYR A 29 0.65 11.83 0.81
N GLY A 30 0.26 10.57 0.69
CA GLY A 30 -0.12 9.96 -0.58
C GLY A 30 -1.28 8.98 -0.40
N ARG A 31 -2.25 9.02 -1.32
CA ARG A 31 -3.38 8.11 -1.39
C ARG A 31 -3.39 7.43 -2.75
N PHE A 32 -3.31 6.10 -2.72
CA PHE A 32 -3.27 5.26 -3.91
C PHE A 32 -4.42 4.26 -3.89
N ILE A 33 -5.01 4.00 -5.06
CA ILE A 33 -6.05 2.99 -5.25
C ILE A 33 -5.56 1.97 -6.27
N PRO A 34 -5.19 0.75 -5.84
CA PRO A 34 -5.04 -0.38 -6.73
C PRO A 34 -6.41 -0.99 -7.06
N ALA A 35 -6.72 -1.12 -8.35
CA ALA A 35 -7.95 -1.75 -8.83
C ALA A 35 -7.77 -2.32 -10.24
N PRO A 36 -8.50 -3.39 -10.63
CA PRO A 36 -9.47 -4.14 -9.82
C PRO A 36 -8.82 -5.19 -8.90
N LEU A 37 -9.44 -5.46 -7.75
CA LEU A 37 -9.01 -6.48 -6.79
C LEU A 37 -10.09 -7.53 -6.58
N ARG A 38 -9.68 -8.80 -6.37
CA ARG A 38 -10.61 -9.86 -5.98
C ARG A 38 -11.03 -9.70 -4.52
N LYS A 39 -12.17 -10.28 -4.15
CA LYS A 39 -12.63 -10.32 -2.74
C LYS A 39 -11.53 -10.92 -1.85
N GLY A 40 -11.16 -10.21 -0.78
CA GLY A 40 -10.08 -10.60 0.16
C GLY A 40 -8.64 -10.33 -0.32
N GLN A 41 -8.43 -9.98 -1.60
CA GLN A 41 -7.10 -9.63 -2.10
C GLN A 41 -6.63 -8.28 -1.55
N GLY A 42 -7.56 -7.33 -1.36
CA GLY A 42 -7.27 -6.03 -0.74
C GLY A 42 -6.69 -6.17 0.66
N ASP A 43 -7.26 -7.04 1.50
CA ASP A 43 -6.76 -7.27 2.86
C ASP A 43 -5.35 -7.86 2.84
N THR A 44 -5.12 -8.83 1.94
CA THR A 44 -3.80 -9.47 1.77
C THR A 44 -2.75 -8.45 1.34
N ILE A 45 -3.06 -7.62 0.34
CA ILE A 45 -2.16 -6.58 -0.15
C ILE A 45 -1.92 -5.52 0.94
N GLY A 46 -2.97 -5.08 1.63
CA GLY A 46 -2.87 -4.09 2.69
C GLY A 46 -1.95 -4.53 3.83
N ILE A 47 -2.11 -5.77 4.30
CA ILE A 47 -1.26 -6.36 5.35
C ILE A 47 0.20 -6.48 4.85
N ALA A 48 0.40 -6.94 3.61
CA ALA A 48 1.74 -7.06 3.04
C ALA A 48 2.44 -5.70 2.91
N MET A 49 1.73 -4.68 2.40
CA MET A 49 2.26 -3.31 2.29
C MET A 49 2.59 -2.72 3.64
N GLN A 50 1.71 -2.84 4.63
CA GLN A 50 1.95 -2.31 5.97
C GLN A 50 3.20 -2.92 6.60
N ARG A 51 3.41 -4.24 6.45
CA ARG A 51 4.61 -4.92 6.96
C ARG A 51 5.87 -4.48 6.22
N ALA A 52 5.84 -4.45 4.88
CA ALA A 52 6.98 -4.01 4.08
C ALA A 52 7.37 -2.56 4.39
N PHE A 53 6.39 -1.67 4.53
CA PHE A 53 6.65 -0.25 4.79
C PHE A 53 7.27 0.00 6.17
N LEU A 54 6.85 -0.74 7.20
CA LEU A 54 7.38 -0.57 8.55
C LEU A 54 8.69 -1.33 8.78
N GLY A 55 8.91 -2.44 8.08
CA GLY A 55 10.03 -3.35 8.35
C GLY A 55 11.17 -3.31 7.33
N GLU A 56 10.87 -3.04 6.06
CA GLU A 56 11.83 -3.23 4.97
C GLU A 56 12.33 -1.91 4.36
N ILE A 57 11.56 -0.82 4.53
CA ILE A 57 11.98 0.49 4.03
C ILE A 57 13.19 0.98 4.82
N LYS A 58 14.31 1.15 4.11
CA LYS A 58 15.47 1.85 4.65
C LYS A 58 15.14 3.33 4.86
N GLY A 59 15.41 3.81 6.06
CA GLY A 59 15.32 5.22 6.41
C GLY A 59 16.52 5.65 7.24
N THR A 60 16.72 6.96 7.34
CA THR A 60 17.72 7.54 8.24
C THR A 60 17.02 7.99 9.51
N CYS A 61 17.46 7.48 10.66
CA CYS A 61 16.97 7.91 11.97
C CYS A 61 18.13 8.51 12.79
N ILE A 62 17.79 9.46 13.67
CA ILE A 62 18.75 9.98 14.64
C ILE A 62 18.89 8.94 15.74
N THR A 63 20.06 8.28 15.80
CA THR A 63 20.33 7.22 16.80
C THR A 63 21.04 7.76 18.04
N ARG A 64 21.74 8.88 17.92
CA ARG A 64 22.45 9.53 19.03
C ARG A 64 22.61 11.02 18.74
N THR A 65 22.46 11.82 19.78
CA THR A 65 22.86 13.22 19.80
C THR A 65 23.90 13.42 20.89
N LYS A 66 24.88 14.29 20.64
CA LYS A 66 25.84 14.74 21.65
C LYS A 66 25.66 16.25 21.78
N ILE A 67 25.51 16.70 23.01
CA ILE A 67 25.49 18.12 23.38
C ILE A 67 26.91 18.50 23.77
#